data_AF-A0A938MF58-F1
#
_entry.id   AF-A0A938MF58-F1
#
_cell.length_a   1.000
_cell.length_b   1.000
_cell.length_c   1.000
_cell.angle_alpha   90.00
_cell.angle_beta   90.00
_cell.angle_gamma   90.00
#
_symmetry.space_group_name_H-M   'P 1'
#
loop_
_entity.id
_entity.type
_entity.pdbx_description
1 polymer ?
#
loop_
_entity_poly.entity_id
_entity_poly.type
_entity_poly.pdbx_seq_one_letter_code
_entity_poly.pdbx_strand_id
1 'polypeptide(L)'
;MTTEATTSGRIAVFKDNVPVVGTASQPDYLAKTLRDAGFSVTMLSAADLADKAKLSPQAVDVVVLPYGASFPLAAAENFRAFLMAGGSFLSMGGYALDNLYGGETDSRFDNVLRCPSLEEDDAGMFWLPPTKPDPSKAGPDIRIVPSPARTGKRSLMIHVPDATQVTWYVTGQKVEKPAVGKGYTVSCYIKTEDVRDGHGAYLAVNYLDADGKRISFQNEGFTLGNTDWRQAKFIARVPAKATHLTVVAVMHGHGTA
;
A
#
# COMPACT_ATOMS: atom_id res chain seq x y z
N MET A 1 -38.94 -25.00 -36.13
CA MET A 1 -38.59 -24.46 -34.79
C MET A 1 -37.25 -25.03 -34.42
N THR A 2 -36.19 -24.25 -34.64
CA THR A 2 -34.81 -24.60 -34.29
C THR A 2 -34.65 -24.34 -32.79
N THR A 3 -34.43 -25.39 -32.02
CA THR A 3 -34.00 -25.34 -30.63
C THR A 3 -32.64 -24.65 -30.55
N GLU A 4 -32.60 -23.41 -30.06
CA GLU A 4 -31.36 -22.82 -29.55
C GLU A 4 -30.90 -23.65 -28.35
N ALA A 5 -29.74 -24.29 -28.48
CA ALA A 5 -29.07 -24.89 -27.35
C ALA A 5 -28.64 -23.76 -26.41
N THR A 6 -29.35 -23.58 -25.30
CA THR A 6 -28.97 -22.65 -24.23
C THR A 6 -27.69 -23.13 -23.59
N THR A 7 -26.53 -22.72 -24.12
CA THR A 7 -25.27 -22.79 -23.38
C THR A 7 -25.38 -21.78 -22.25
N SER A 8 -25.76 -22.25 -21.08
CA SER A 8 -25.72 -21.46 -19.85
C SER A 8 -24.29 -20.93 -19.65
N GLY A 9 -24.13 -19.61 -19.61
CA GLY A 9 -22.82 -18.98 -19.45
C GLY A 9 -22.13 -19.39 -18.14
N ARG A 10 -20.80 -19.51 -18.19
CA ARG A 10 -19.94 -19.92 -17.06
C ARG A 10 -19.43 -18.68 -16.36
N ILE A 11 -19.96 -18.44 -15.16
CA ILE A 11 -19.63 -17.28 -14.35
C ILE A 11 -18.76 -17.70 -13.18
N ALA A 12 -17.63 -17.04 -13.00
CA ALA A 12 -16.86 -17.12 -11.77
C ALA A 12 -17.27 -16.00 -10.83
N VAL A 13 -17.46 -16.30 -9.54
CA VAL A 13 -17.62 -15.27 -8.50
C VAL A 13 -16.41 -15.32 -7.59
N PHE A 14 -15.71 -14.19 -7.48
CA PHE A 14 -14.58 -14.09 -6.58
C PHE A 14 -15.03 -14.09 -5.12
N LYS A 15 -14.51 -15.01 -4.31
CA LYS A 15 -14.78 -15.13 -2.88
C LYS A 15 -13.52 -15.52 -2.12
N ASP A 16 -13.10 -14.64 -1.22
CA ASP A 16 -11.95 -14.86 -0.34
C ASP A 16 -12.07 -13.98 0.91
N ASN A 17 -11.09 -14.06 1.81
CA ASN A 17 -10.90 -13.10 2.89
C ASN A 17 -10.21 -11.85 2.34
N VAL A 18 -11.01 -10.82 2.03
CA VAL A 18 -10.56 -9.63 1.29
C VAL A 18 -10.61 -8.38 2.18
N PRO A 19 -9.56 -7.53 2.22
CA PRO A 19 -9.65 -6.21 2.82
C PRO A 19 -10.57 -5.33 1.96
N VAL A 20 -11.82 -5.17 2.36
CA VAL A 20 -12.83 -4.45 1.55
C VAL A 20 -12.52 -2.96 1.48
N VAL A 21 -12.50 -2.41 0.26
CA VAL A 21 -12.43 -0.96 -0.01
C VAL A 21 -13.59 -0.60 -0.94
N GLY A 22 -14.51 0.24 -0.46
CA GLY A 22 -15.76 0.56 -1.15
C GLY A 22 -16.96 -0.18 -0.55
N THR A 23 -18.01 -0.40 -1.35
CA THR A 23 -19.25 -1.04 -0.89
C THR A 23 -19.34 -2.48 -1.41
N ALA A 24 -18.86 -3.45 -0.62
CA ALA A 24 -18.86 -4.84 -1.05
C ALA A 24 -20.27 -5.43 -1.20
N SER A 25 -20.43 -6.32 -2.17
CA SER A 25 -21.58 -7.21 -2.31
C SER A 25 -21.29 -8.57 -1.66
N GLN A 26 -22.32 -9.31 -1.25
CA GLN A 26 -22.15 -10.64 -0.68
C GLN A 26 -21.94 -11.69 -1.79
N PRO A 27 -20.78 -12.36 -1.88
CA PRO A 27 -20.49 -13.31 -2.97
C PRO A 27 -21.47 -14.49 -3.02
N ASP A 28 -21.88 -15.01 -1.87
CA ASP A 28 -22.80 -16.15 -1.79
C ASP A 28 -24.21 -15.78 -2.30
N TYR A 29 -24.67 -14.57 -2.00
CA TYR A 29 -25.94 -14.05 -2.51
C TYR A 29 -25.91 -13.87 -4.04
N LEU A 30 -24.81 -13.33 -4.58
CA LEU A 30 -24.61 -13.19 -6.02
C LEU A 30 -24.59 -14.56 -6.70
N ALA A 31 -23.83 -15.52 -6.14
CA ALA A 31 -23.74 -16.86 -6.68
C ALA A 31 -25.09 -17.58 -6.69
N LYS A 32 -25.89 -17.43 -5.62
CA LYS A 32 -27.27 -17.94 -5.58
C LYS A 32 -28.12 -17.30 -6.68
N THR A 33 -28.12 -15.98 -6.77
CA THR A 33 -28.93 -15.23 -7.76
C THR A 33 -28.62 -15.63 -9.19
N LEU A 34 -27.33 -15.80 -9.52
CA LEU A 34 -26.89 -16.22 -10.85
C LEU A 34 -27.27 -17.67 -11.17
N ARG A 35 -27.18 -18.57 -10.18
CA ARG A 35 -27.65 -19.97 -10.33
C ARG A 35 -29.15 -20.04 -10.54
N ASP A 36 -29.94 -19.26 -9.79
CA ASP A 36 -31.40 -19.18 -9.94
C ASP A 36 -31.78 -18.64 -11.33
N ALA A 37 -30.95 -17.78 -11.93
CA ALA A 37 -31.09 -17.29 -13.30
C ALA A 37 -30.61 -18.29 -14.38
N GLY A 38 -30.16 -19.48 -13.97
CA GLY A 38 -29.78 -20.56 -14.87
C GLY A 38 -28.32 -20.55 -15.32
N PHE A 39 -27.44 -19.73 -14.74
CA PHE A 39 -26.00 -19.70 -15.05
C PHE A 39 -25.21 -20.80 -14.31
N SER A 40 -24.13 -21.29 -14.93
CA SER A 40 -23.15 -22.15 -14.23
C SER A 40 -22.21 -21.28 -13.42
N VAL A 41 -22.19 -21.43 -12.08
CA VAL A 41 -21.42 -20.56 -11.18
C VAL A 41 -20.34 -21.31 -10.40
N THR A 42 -19.09 -20.89 -10.59
CA THR A 42 -17.92 -21.37 -9.84
C THR A 42 -17.42 -20.29 -8.88
N MET A 43 -17.11 -20.66 -7.64
CA MET A 43 -16.46 -19.76 -6.70
C MET A 43 -14.95 -19.85 -6.88
N LEU A 44 -14.27 -18.71 -7.04
CA LEU A 44 -12.81 -18.66 -7.16
C LEU A 44 -12.21 -17.92 -5.96
N SER A 45 -11.15 -18.48 -5.39
CA SER A 45 -10.28 -17.79 -4.43
C SER A 45 -9.26 -16.89 -5.13
N ALA A 46 -8.46 -16.14 -4.37
CA ALA A 46 -7.37 -15.34 -4.93
C ALA A 46 -6.32 -16.22 -5.63
N ALA A 47 -6.04 -17.41 -5.08
CA ALA A 47 -5.14 -18.38 -5.69
C ALA A 47 -5.71 -18.93 -7.01
N ASP A 48 -7.03 -19.16 -7.08
CA ASP A 48 -7.66 -19.64 -8.31
C ASP A 48 -7.68 -18.57 -9.41
N LEU A 49 -7.85 -17.29 -9.04
CA LEU A 49 -7.74 -16.19 -9.99
C LEU A 49 -6.31 -16.05 -10.57
N ALA A 50 -5.29 -16.45 -9.81
CA ALA A 50 -3.90 -16.47 -10.29
C ALA A 50 -3.58 -17.68 -11.18
N ASP A 51 -4.42 -18.72 -11.17
CA ASP A 51 -4.22 -19.96 -11.91
C ASP A 51 -4.80 -19.86 -13.34
N LYS A 52 -3.91 -19.94 -14.35
CA LYS A 52 -4.26 -19.92 -15.78
C LYS A 52 -5.19 -21.05 -16.20
N ALA A 53 -5.17 -22.18 -15.51
CA ALA A 53 -6.06 -23.30 -15.80
C ALA A 53 -7.50 -23.03 -15.33
N LYS A 54 -7.66 -22.21 -14.27
CA LYS A 54 -8.97 -21.93 -13.66
C LYS A 54 -9.58 -20.63 -14.17
N LEU A 55 -8.75 -19.61 -14.42
CA LEU A 55 -9.17 -18.35 -15.02
C LEU A 55 -8.62 -18.24 -16.45
N SER A 56 -9.44 -18.66 -17.40
CA SER A 56 -9.22 -18.52 -18.85
C SER A 56 -10.56 -18.40 -19.57
N PRO A 57 -10.63 -17.83 -20.78
CA PRO A 57 -11.86 -17.82 -21.58
C PRO A 57 -12.39 -19.23 -21.88
N GLN A 58 -11.53 -20.25 -21.83
CA GLN A 58 -11.91 -21.65 -21.98
C GLN A 58 -12.56 -22.23 -20.72
N ALA A 59 -12.38 -21.64 -19.55
CA ALA A 59 -12.95 -22.11 -18.29
C ALA A 59 -14.13 -21.24 -17.80
N VAL A 60 -14.06 -19.93 -18.04
CA VAL A 60 -14.96 -18.91 -17.50
C VAL A 60 -15.26 -17.88 -18.59
N ASP A 61 -16.53 -17.50 -18.73
CA ASP A 61 -16.95 -16.46 -19.67
C ASP A 61 -16.91 -15.07 -18.99
N VAL A 62 -17.36 -14.99 -17.74
CA VAL A 62 -17.42 -13.75 -16.95
C VAL A 62 -16.92 -13.97 -15.53
N VAL A 63 -16.09 -13.05 -15.00
CA VAL A 63 -15.72 -12.99 -13.58
C VAL A 63 -16.47 -11.87 -12.87
N VAL A 64 -17.11 -12.15 -11.74
CA VAL A 64 -17.72 -11.15 -10.85
C VAL A 64 -16.78 -10.84 -9.69
N LEU A 65 -16.48 -9.55 -9.51
CA LEU A 65 -15.60 -9.01 -8.47
C LEU A 65 -16.44 -8.22 -7.44
N PRO A 66 -16.79 -8.82 -6.29
CA PRO A 66 -17.77 -8.25 -5.38
C PRO A 66 -17.22 -7.26 -4.33
N TYR A 67 -15.89 -7.09 -4.24
CA TYR A 67 -15.23 -6.42 -3.12
C TYR A 67 -14.76 -4.97 -3.41
N GLY A 68 -15.47 -4.26 -4.30
CA GLY A 68 -15.14 -2.88 -4.64
C GLY A 68 -13.77 -2.74 -5.31
N ALA A 69 -12.93 -1.86 -4.77
CA ALA A 69 -11.61 -1.55 -5.32
C ALA A 69 -10.57 -2.67 -5.11
N SER A 70 -10.85 -3.61 -4.20
CA SER A 70 -9.86 -4.58 -3.74
C SER A 70 -9.67 -5.74 -4.71
N PHE A 71 -8.42 -5.98 -5.11
CA PHE A 71 -8.05 -7.11 -5.97
C PHE A 71 -6.72 -7.75 -5.55
N PRO A 72 -6.58 -9.09 -5.57
CA PRO A 72 -5.35 -9.76 -5.15
C PRO A 72 -4.21 -9.51 -6.14
N LEU A 73 -3.09 -8.96 -5.65
CA LEU A 73 -1.92 -8.63 -6.44
C LEU A 73 -1.39 -9.83 -7.23
N ALA A 74 -1.33 -11.01 -6.59
CA ALA A 74 -0.85 -12.24 -7.20
C ALA A 74 -1.65 -12.69 -8.44
N ALA A 75 -2.92 -12.27 -8.57
CA ALA A 75 -3.77 -12.61 -9.71
C ALA A 75 -3.77 -11.55 -10.82
N ALA A 76 -3.15 -10.38 -10.61
CA ALA A 76 -3.28 -9.24 -11.51
C ALA A 76 -2.79 -9.55 -12.94
N GLU A 77 -1.67 -10.26 -13.06
CA GLU A 77 -1.12 -10.64 -14.37
C GLU A 77 -2.03 -11.63 -15.11
N ASN A 78 -2.51 -12.66 -14.41
CA ASN A 78 -3.39 -13.66 -15.02
C ASN A 78 -4.75 -13.06 -15.41
N PHE A 79 -5.32 -12.21 -14.55
CA PHE A 79 -6.57 -11.50 -14.84
C PHE A 79 -6.43 -10.60 -16.06
N ARG A 80 -5.32 -9.88 -16.21
CA ARG A 80 -5.04 -9.10 -17.43
C ARG A 80 -4.95 -10.01 -18.67
N ALA A 81 -4.27 -11.15 -18.56
CA ALA A 81 -4.17 -12.13 -19.66
C ALA A 81 -5.54 -12.67 -20.08
N PHE A 82 -6.40 -12.98 -19.10
CA PHE A 82 -7.79 -13.40 -19.32
C PHE A 82 -8.59 -12.36 -20.11
N LEU A 83 -8.53 -11.07 -19.71
CA LEU A 83 -9.22 -10.00 -20.42
C LEU A 83 -8.66 -9.78 -21.85
N MET A 84 -7.33 -9.82 -22.01
CA MET A 84 -6.71 -9.72 -23.34
C MET A 84 -7.08 -10.88 -24.27
N ALA A 85 -7.40 -12.04 -23.70
CA ALA A 85 -7.86 -13.21 -24.44
C ALA A 85 -9.38 -13.22 -24.71
N GLY A 86 -10.09 -12.13 -24.40
CA GLY A 86 -11.54 -11.98 -24.66
C GLY A 86 -12.46 -12.32 -23.49
N GLY A 87 -11.89 -12.60 -22.32
CA GLY A 87 -12.66 -12.76 -21.09
C GLY A 87 -13.35 -11.47 -20.65
N SER A 88 -14.49 -11.59 -19.97
CA SER A 88 -15.27 -10.46 -19.47
C SER A 88 -15.31 -10.42 -17.95
N PHE A 89 -15.59 -9.26 -17.37
CA PHE A 89 -15.78 -9.14 -15.92
C PHE A 89 -16.85 -8.11 -15.55
N LEU A 90 -17.40 -8.28 -14.35
CA LEU A 90 -18.31 -7.35 -13.69
C LEU A 90 -17.69 -6.94 -12.35
N SER A 91 -17.49 -5.65 -12.15
CA SER A 91 -17.06 -5.11 -10.86
C SER A 91 -18.24 -4.50 -10.12
N MET A 92 -18.32 -4.78 -8.81
CA MET A 92 -19.38 -4.28 -7.94
C MET A 92 -18.76 -3.48 -6.80
N GLY A 93 -19.33 -2.31 -6.50
CA GLY A 93 -18.98 -1.55 -5.29
C GLY A 93 -17.73 -0.66 -5.38
N GLY A 94 -17.16 -0.47 -6.58
CA GLY A 94 -15.97 0.34 -6.83
C GLY A 94 -15.31 0.03 -8.18
N TYR A 95 -14.17 0.65 -8.47
CA TYR A 95 -13.34 0.31 -9.62
C TYR A 95 -12.35 -0.78 -9.23
N ALA A 96 -12.58 -2.01 -9.68
CA ALA A 96 -11.67 -3.12 -9.43
C ALA A 96 -10.22 -2.78 -9.85
N LEU A 97 -9.25 -3.24 -9.05
CA LEU A 97 -7.79 -3.04 -9.20
C LEU A 97 -7.22 -1.73 -8.63
N ASP A 98 -8.05 -0.80 -8.15
CA ASP A 98 -7.57 0.43 -7.51
C ASP A 98 -6.83 0.16 -6.18
N ASN A 99 -7.14 -0.97 -5.51
CA ASN A 99 -6.47 -1.41 -4.29
C ASN A 99 -5.93 -2.84 -4.42
N LEU A 100 -4.67 -2.98 -4.82
CA LEU A 100 -4.00 -4.28 -4.87
C LEU A 100 -3.52 -4.73 -3.48
N TYR A 101 -3.97 -5.91 -3.03
CA TYR A 101 -3.65 -6.47 -1.72
C TYR A 101 -3.03 -7.87 -1.81
N GLY A 102 -2.57 -8.42 -0.67
CA GLY A 102 -2.05 -9.79 -0.63
C GLY A 102 -0.67 -9.96 -1.29
N GLY A 103 -0.03 -8.86 -1.66
CA GLY A 103 1.41 -8.88 -1.84
C GLY A 103 2.05 -9.18 -0.49
N GLU A 104 2.70 -10.34 -0.38
CA GLU A 104 3.91 -10.42 0.41
C GLU A 104 4.79 -9.24 -0.02
N THR A 105 5.58 -8.67 0.89
CA THR A 105 6.76 -7.90 0.48
C THR A 105 7.60 -8.85 -0.35
N ASP A 106 7.32 -8.91 -1.64
CA ASP A 106 7.86 -9.89 -2.54
C ASP A 106 9.36 -9.68 -2.50
N SER A 107 10.05 -10.71 -2.04
CA SER A 107 11.52 -10.79 -2.00
C SER A 107 12.13 -10.74 -3.41
N ARG A 108 11.30 -10.59 -4.46
CA ARG A 108 11.68 -10.29 -5.84
C ARG A 108 11.59 -8.81 -6.22
N PHE A 109 11.07 -7.93 -5.36
CA PHE A 109 11.33 -6.50 -5.48
C PHE A 109 12.42 -6.13 -4.49
N ASP A 110 13.61 -5.81 -5.00
CA ASP A 110 14.68 -5.25 -4.20
C ASP A 110 14.13 -4.05 -3.41
N ASN A 111 14.14 -4.16 -2.08
CA ASN A 111 13.84 -3.00 -1.26
C ASN A 111 14.92 -1.96 -1.57
N VAL A 112 14.48 -0.84 -2.14
CA VAL A 112 15.40 0.24 -2.52
C VAL A 112 15.95 0.97 -1.30
N LEU A 113 15.33 0.78 -0.13
CA LEU A 113 15.77 1.33 1.15
C LEU A 113 16.71 0.35 1.86
N ARG A 114 17.73 0.90 2.52
CA ARG A 114 18.66 0.16 3.38
C ARG A 114 18.10 0.01 4.79
N CYS A 115 18.34 -1.13 5.43
CA CYS A 115 17.95 -1.40 6.82
C CYS A 115 16.49 -1.00 7.15
N PRO A 116 15.50 -1.39 6.33
CA PRO A 116 14.11 -0.91 6.46
C PRO A 116 13.39 -1.46 7.70
N SER A 117 13.91 -2.53 8.31
CA SER A 117 13.41 -3.10 9.57
C SER A 117 14.00 -2.41 10.80
N LEU A 118 15.10 -1.66 10.64
CA LEU A 118 15.89 -1.01 11.68
C LEU A 118 16.63 -1.97 12.62
N GLU A 119 16.65 -3.28 12.32
CA GLU A 119 17.27 -4.29 13.16
C GLU A 119 18.80 -4.37 12.98
N GLU A 120 19.30 -3.90 11.83
CA GLU A 120 20.73 -3.83 11.54
C GLU A 120 21.43 -2.77 12.39
N ASP A 121 22.66 -3.04 12.83
CA ASP A 121 23.42 -2.13 13.70
C ASP A 121 23.84 -0.84 13.01
N ASP A 122 23.91 -0.85 11.69
CA ASP A 122 24.20 0.32 10.86
C ASP A 122 22.94 1.07 10.40
N ALA A 123 21.73 0.67 10.83
CA ALA A 123 20.48 1.32 10.44
C ALA A 123 20.49 2.84 10.71
N GLY A 124 21.17 3.26 11.78
CA GLY A 124 21.34 4.67 12.13
C GLY A 124 22.09 5.49 11.07
N MET A 125 22.99 4.87 10.29
CA MET A 125 23.70 5.54 9.20
C MET A 125 22.78 5.94 8.04
N PHE A 126 21.63 5.26 7.91
CA PHE A 126 20.70 5.46 6.81
C PHE A 126 19.44 6.22 7.22
N TRP A 127 18.97 6.02 8.46
CA TRP A 127 17.68 6.54 8.91
C TRP A 127 17.74 7.73 9.87
N LEU A 128 18.92 8.09 10.39
CA LEU A 128 19.05 9.21 11.31
C LEU A 128 19.69 10.43 10.62
N PRO A 129 19.37 11.65 11.07
CA PRO A 129 20.04 12.84 10.56
C PRO A 129 21.56 12.74 10.75
N PRO A 130 22.37 13.16 9.77
CA PRO A 130 23.83 13.06 9.86
C PRO A 130 24.41 13.99 10.93
N THR A 131 23.67 15.05 11.29
CA THR A 131 24.08 16.02 12.31
C THR A 131 23.45 15.69 13.64
N LYS A 132 24.27 15.63 14.69
CA LYS A 132 23.78 15.52 16.06
C LYS A 132 23.01 16.79 16.44
N PRO A 133 21.91 16.68 17.21
CA PRO A 133 21.21 17.84 17.72
C PRO A 133 22.13 18.68 18.62
N ASP A 134 21.97 20.00 18.56
CA ASP A 134 22.64 20.95 19.44
C ASP A 134 21.96 20.89 20.83
N PRO A 135 22.65 20.41 21.88
CA PRO A 135 22.03 20.23 23.19
C PRO A 135 21.62 21.55 23.86
N SER A 136 22.09 22.69 23.34
CA SER A 136 21.71 24.03 23.84
C SER A 136 20.41 24.56 23.23
N LYS A 137 19.84 23.87 22.23
CA LYS A 137 18.61 24.27 21.56
C LYS A 137 17.52 23.23 21.77
N ALA A 138 16.31 23.69 22.08
CA ALA A 138 15.13 22.84 22.00
C ALA A 138 14.95 22.35 20.56
N GLY A 139 14.85 21.03 20.39
CA GLY A 139 14.79 20.37 19.09
C GLY A 139 14.24 18.96 19.23
N PRO A 140 13.99 18.28 18.11
CA PRO A 140 13.46 16.93 18.14
C PRO A 140 14.53 15.93 18.63
N ASP A 141 14.11 14.93 19.39
CA ASP A 141 14.89 13.72 19.64
C ASP A 141 14.50 12.67 18.58
N ILE A 142 15.42 12.38 17.66
CA ILE A 142 15.24 11.42 16.57
C ILE A 142 16.25 10.30 16.75
N ARG A 143 15.78 9.09 17.03
CA ARG A 143 16.65 7.93 17.28
C ARG A 143 15.95 6.61 17.03
N ILE A 144 16.75 5.57 16.84
CA ILE A 144 16.26 4.19 16.84
C ILE A 144 16.21 3.70 18.29
N VAL A 145 15.06 3.19 18.73
CA VAL A 145 14.80 2.76 20.11
C VAL A 145 14.43 1.28 20.17
N PRO A 146 14.71 0.57 21.28
CA PRO A 146 14.40 -0.86 21.42
C PRO A 146 12.93 -1.14 21.78
N SER A 147 12.15 -0.12 22.13
CA SER A 147 10.73 -0.24 22.49
C SER A 147 10.07 1.15 22.47
N PRO A 148 8.78 1.26 22.08
CA PRO A 148 7.96 0.19 21.52
C PRO A 148 8.40 -0.18 20.09
N ALA A 149 8.32 -1.46 19.72
CA ALA A 149 8.54 -1.93 18.35
C ALA A 149 7.29 -2.67 17.86
N ARG A 150 6.90 -2.48 16.59
CA ARG A 150 5.75 -3.19 16.02
C ARG A 150 6.07 -4.67 15.80
N THR A 151 7.21 -4.93 15.19
CA THR A 151 7.76 -6.25 14.88
C THR A 151 9.27 -6.17 15.10
N GLY A 152 9.88 -7.24 15.59
CA GLY A 152 11.29 -7.21 15.95
C GLY A 152 11.53 -6.51 17.28
N LYS A 153 12.68 -5.84 17.40
CA LYS A 153 13.17 -5.24 18.64
C LYS A 153 13.44 -3.75 18.51
N ARG A 154 13.31 -3.13 17.33
CA ARG A 154 13.64 -1.72 17.14
C ARG A 154 12.54 -0.96 16.39
N SER A 155 12.48 0.35 16.64
CA SER A 155 11.64 1.29 15.89
C SER A 155 12.35 2.64 15.78
N LEU A 156 11.95 3.46 14.81
CA LEU A 156 12.39 4.85 14.70
C LEU A 156 11.42 5.69 15.53
N MET A 157 11.96 6.50 16.43
CA MET A 157 11.20 7.42 17.27
C MET A 157 11.55 8.86 16.89
N ILE A 158 10.53 9.71 16.79
CA ILE A 158 10.63 11.16 16.71
C ILE A 158 9.84 11.74 17.88
N HIS A 159 10.54 12.31 18.86
CA HIS A 159 9.93 13.05 19.98
C HIS A 159 10.18 14.55 19.82
N VAL A 160 9.14 15.35 19.94
CA VAL A 160 9.20 16.83 19.83
C VAL A 160 8.69 17.45 21.13
N PRO A 161 9.60 18.00 21.97
CA PRO A 161 9.23 18.65 23.24
C PRO A 161 8.42 19.94 23.05
N ASP A 162 7.59 20.30 24.04
CA ASP A 162 6.72 21.50 24.02
C ASP A 162 7.41 22.84 23.78
N ALA A 163 8.68 22.94 24.18
CA ALA A 163 9.47 24.16 23.98
C ALA A 163 10.03 24.29 22.55
N THR A 164 9.86 23.25 21.73
CA THR A 164 10.38 23.17 20.37
C THR A 164 9.41 23.83 19.40
N GLN A 165 9.91 24.49 18.36
CA GLN A 165 9.03 25.12 17.37
C GLN A 165 8.26 24.07 16.55
N VAL A 166 6.96 24.27 16.33
CA VAL A 166 6.21 23.44 15.38
C VAL A 166 6.70 23.71 13.95
N THR A 167 7.35 22.71 13.36
CA THR A 167 7.82 22.68 11.97
C THR A 167 7.95 21.22 11.50
N TRP A 168 8.40 21.01 10.26
CA TRP A 168 8.55 19.68 9.68
C TRP A 168 9.89 19.05 10.10
N TYR A 169 9.84 18.22 11.12
CA TYR A 169 10.94 17.35 11.49
C TYR A 169 10.89 16.09 10.65
N VAL A 170 11.93 15.87 9.85
CA VAL A 170 11.98 14.80 8.86
C VAL A 170 13.22 13.94 9.06
N THR A 171 13.07 12.64 8.88
CA THR A 171 14.20 11.73 8.74
C THR A 171 13.85 10.63 7.75
N GLY A 172 14.84 10.11 7.05
CA GLY A 172 14.59 9.15 6.00
C GLY A 172 15.74 8.97 5.04
N GLN A 173 15.47 8.21 3.97
CA GLN A 173 16.49 7.78 3.02
C GLN A 173 16.26 8.38 1.64
N LYS A 174 17.38 8.73 1.01
CA LYS A 174 17.41 9.11 -0.40
C LYS A 174 17.52 7.85 -1.26
N VAL A 175 16.69 7.76 -2.29
CA VAL A 175 16.79 6.76 -3.36
C VAL A 175 17.35 7.44 -4.59
N GLU A 176 18.54 7.02 -4.99
CA GLU A 176 19.23 7.49 -6.18
C GLU A 176 18.64 6.85 -7.44
N LYS A 177 18.45 7.64 -8.50
CA LYS A 177 18.04 7.17 -9.85
C LYS A 177 16.79 6.26 -9.82
N PRO A 178 15.64 6.75 -9.33
CA PRO A 178 14.41 5.98 -9.33
C PRO A 178 13.97 5.67 -10.77
N ALA A 179 13.34 4.52 -10.98
CA ALA A 179 12.81 4.14 -12.27
C ALA A 179 11.60 5.02 -12.62
N VAL A 180 11.81 5.97 -13.53
CA VAL A 180 10.77 6.89 -14.02
C VAL A 180 9.59 6.11 -14.60
N GLY A 181 8.36 6.54 -14.28
CA GLY A 181 7.14 5.89 -14.76
C GLY A 181 6.80 4.57 -14.06
N LYS A 182 7.65 4.05 -13.16
CA LYS A 182 7.31 2.92 -12.28
C LYS A 182 6.60 3.42 -11.02
N GLY A 183 5.77 2.55 -10.44
CA GLY A 183 5.16 2.73 -9.14
C GLY A 183 5.97 2.00 -8.07
N TYR A 184 6.26 2.68 -6.98
CA TYR A 184 6.87 2.10 -5.78
C TYR A 184 5.79 1.96 -4.70
N THR A 185 5.71 0.81 -4.05
CA THR A 185 4.90 0.71 -2.83
C THR A 185 5.70 1.29 -1.68
N VAL A 186 5.14 2.26 -0.98
CA VAL A 186 5.76 2.89 0.18
C VAL A 186 4.86 2.65 1.37
N SER A 187 5.41 2.09 2.45
CA SER A 187 4.65 1.85 3.67
C SER A 187 5.52 1.90 4.91
N CYS A 188 4.89 2.25 6.03
CA CYS A 188 5.43 2.08 7.37
C CYS A 188 4.28 1.84 8.36
N TYR A 189 4.62 1.50 9.59
CA TYR A 189 3.67 1.51 10.69
C TYR A 189 3.99 2.67 11.61
N ILE A 190 2.96 3.39 12.03
CA ILE A 190 3.07 4.59 12.86
C ILE A 190 2.31 4.31 14.15
N LYS A 191 2.92 4.62 15.29
CA LYS A 191 2.30 4.67 16.61
C LYS A 191 2.43 6.12 17.08
N THR A 192 1.49 6.65 17.84
CA THR A 192 1.62 8.01 18.38
C THR A 192 1.23 8.08 19.85
N GLU A 193 1.92 8.93 20.59
CA GLU A 193 1.65 9.27 21.97
C GLU A 193 1.68 10.80 22.14
N ASP A 194 0.55 11.35 22.59
CA ASP A 194 0.32 12.79 22.74
C ASP A 194 0.73 13.64 21.51
N VAL A 195 0.52 13.12 20.29
CA VAL A 195 0.86 13.90 19.09
C VAL A 195 -0.17 14.99 18.87
N ARG A 196 0.23 16.24 19.02
CA ARG A 196 -0.67 17.39 18.97
C ARG A 196 -0.02 18.56 18.27
N ASP A 197 -0.84 19.57 18.01
CA ASP A 197 -0.48 20.72 17.20
C ASP A 197 -0.10 20.33 15.75
N GLY A 198 -0.09 21.30 14.84
CA GLY A 198 0.33 21.05 13.46
C GLY A 198 -0.52 20.01 12.71
N HIS A 199 0.16 19.06 12.06
CA HIS A 199 -0.44 18.08 11.14
C HIS A 199 -0.23 16.62 11.61
N GLY A 200 0.59 16.41 12.64
CA GLY A 200 0.86 15.11 13.23
C GLY A 200 1.99 14.32 12.56
N ALA A 201 2.01 13.01 12.80
CA ALA A 201 3.01 12.09 12.29
C ALA A 201 2.52 11.37 11.03
N TYR A 202 3.35 11.31 9.98
CA TYR A 202 2.99 10.70 8.69
C TYR A 202 4.19 10.25 7.87
N LEU A 203 3.91 9.51 6.79
CA LEU A 203 4.88 9.03 5.82
C LEU A 203 4.80 9.91 4.56
N ALA A 204 5.95 10.26 3.98
CA ALA A 204 5.99 11.01 2.73
C ALA A 204 7.09 10.54 1.78
N VAL A 205 6.87 10.81 0.49
CA VAL A 205 7.89 10.78 -0.55
C VAL A 205 8.04 12.18 -1.14
N ASN A 206 9.25 12.73 -1.12
CA ASN A 206 9.56 13.91 -1.91
C ASN A 206 10.23 13.50 -3.22
N TYR A 207 9.76 14.07 -4.32
CA TYR A 207 10.37 13.94 -5.64
C TYR A 207 11.28 15.14 -5.88
N LEU A 208 12.54 14.90 -6.21
CA LEU A 208 13.52 15.96 -6.43
C LEU A 208 14.11 15.88 -7.84
N ASP A 209 14.44 17.03 -8.39
CA ASP A 209 15.19 17.15 -9.64
C ASP A 209 16.71 16.96 -9.43
N ALA A 210 17.47 17.15 -10.51
CA ALA A 210 18.92 16.97 -10.53
C ALA A 210 19.67 17.93 -9.60
N ASP A 211 19.11 19.11 -9.35
CA ASP A 211 19.68 20.14 -8.47
C ASP A 211 19.29 19.93 -7.00
N GLY A 212 18.53 18.86 -6.71
CA GLY A 212 18.04 18.55 -5.37
C GLY A 212 16.84 19.42 -4.96
N LYS A 213 16.23 20.16 -5.89
CA LYS A 213 15.01 20.92 -5.60
C LYS A 213 13.81 19.99 -5.62
N ARG A 214 12.97 20.09 -4.58
CA ARG A 214 11.71 19.35 -4.52
C ARG A 214 10.75 19.87 -5.60
N ILE A 215 10.35 18.99 -6.51
CA ILE A 215 9.40 19.29 -7.60
C ILE A 215 7.97 18.93 -7.23
N SER A 216 7.78 17.90 -6.40
CA SER A 216 6.47 17.48 -5.88
C SER A 216 6.66 16.57 -4.67
N PHE A 217 5.57 16.19 -4.02
CA PHE A 217 5.57 15.22 -2.93
C PHE A 217 4.24 14.45 -2.91
N GLN A 218 4.27 13.30 -2.24
CA GLN A 218 3.08 12.52 -1.88
C GLN A 218 3.21 12.11 -0.43
N ASN A 219 2.11 12.09 0.32
CA ASN A 219 2.09 11.72 1.73
C ASN A 219 0.84 10.93 2.07
N GLU A 220 0.88 10.20 3.17
CA GLU A 220 -0.25 9.44 3.68
C GLU A 220 -0.10 9.22 5.20
N GLY A 221 -1.22 9.00 5.88
CA GLY A 221 -1.19 8.55 7.27
C GLY A 221 -0.97 9.64 8.30
N PHE A 222 -1.54 10.84 8.11
CA PHE A 222 -1.58 11.92 9.12
C PHE A 222 -2.20 11.46 10.44
N THR A 223 -1.38 11.38 11.49
CA THR A 223 -1.73 10.80 12.79
C THR A 223 -1.63 11.85 13.89
N LEU A 224 -2.74 12.10 14.60
CA LEU A 224 -2.80 12.95 15.78
C LEU A 224 -3.30 12.13 16.98
N GLY A 225 -3.04 12.67 18.17
CA GLY A 225 -3.40 12.10 19.46
C GLY A 225 -2.64 10.81 19.77
N ASN A 226 -3.32 9.94 20.50
CA ASN A 226 -2.81 8.62 20.89
C ASN A 226 -3.35 7.58 19.91
N THR A 227 -2.46 6.85 19.25
CA THR A 227 -2.83 5.75 18.36
C THR A 227 -1.91 4.56 18.59
N ASP A 228 -2.47 3.35 18.49
CA ASP A 228 -1.63 2.17 18.37
C ASP A 228 -1.14 1.99 16.93
N TRP A 229 -0.23 1.03 16.71
CA TRP A 229 0.38 0.78 15.42
C TRP A 229 -0.63 0.68 14.26
N ARG A 230 -0.59 1.67 13.37
CA ARG A 230 -1.41 1.73 12.17
C ARG A 230 -0.55 1.81 10.93
N GLN A 231 -0.99 1.19 9.84
CA GLN A 231 -0.23 1.21 8.59
C GLN A 231 -0.50 2.50 7.82
N ALA A 232 0.55 3.20 7.42
CA ALA A 232 0.50 4.16 6.33
C ALA A 232 1.02 3.46 5.07
N LYS A 233 0.28 3.53 3.95
CA LYS A 233 0.66 2.87 2.69
C LYS A 233 0.10 3.61 1.49
N PHE A 234 0.94 3.83 0.49
CA PHE A 234 0.51 4.35 -0.81
C PHE A 234 1.44 3.89 -1.94
N ILE A 235 1.01 4.10 -3.19
CA ILE A 235 1.84 3.88 -4.37
C ILE A 235 2.43 5.21 -4.83
N ALA A 236 3.76 5.34 -4.71
CA ALA A 236 4.52 6.48 -5.20
C ALA A 236 4.82 6.32 -6.70
N ARG A 237 4.26 7.20 -7.52
CA ARG A 237 4.51 7.23 -8.98
C ARG A 237 5.58 8.26 -9.30
N VAL A 238 6.70 7.83 -9.87
CA VAL A 238 7.85 8.71 -10.13
C VAL A 238 7.58 9.65 -11.31
N PRO A 239 7.51 10.97 -11.10
CA PRO A 239 7.33 11.94 -12.18
C PRO A 239 8.51 11.92 -13.16
N ALA A 240 8.24 12.26 -14.42
CA ALA A 240 9.26 12.23 -15.49
C ALA A 240 10.50 13.09 -15.21
N LYS A 241 10.36 14.15 -14.42
CA LYS A 241 11.44 15.08 -14.07
C LYS A 241 12.19 14.72 -12.78
N ALA A 242 11.76 13.68 -12.06
CA ALA A 242 12.41 13.29 -10.82
C ALA A 242 13.68 12.48 -11.12
N THR A 243 14.80 12.89 -10.54
CA THR A 243 16.07 12.16 -10.58
C THR A 243 16.42 11.53 -9.24
N HIS A 244 15.73 11.96 -8.17
CA HIS A 244 15.89 11.46 -6.82
C HIS A 244 14.53 11.34 -6.12
N LEU A 245 14.42 10.40 -5.19
CA LEU A 245 13.35 10.37 -4.20
C LEU A 245 13.94 10.49 -2.80
N THR A 246 13.16 11.03 -1.88
CA THR A 246 13.40 10.80 -0.44
C THR A 246 12.16 10.18 0.16
N VAL A 247 12.30 9.04 0.82
CA VAL A 247 11.24 8.42 1.62
C VAL A 247 11.48 8.83 3.07
N VAL A 248 10.53 9.56 3.65
CA VAL A 248 10.72 10.20 4.96
C VAL A 248 9.58 9.90 5.93
N ALA A 249 9.95 9.63 7.18
CA ALA A 249 9.07 9.77 8.32
C ALA A 249 9.06 11.24 8.73
N VAL A 250 7.87 11.76 9.02
CA VAL A 250 7.64 13.18 9.30
C VAL A 250 6.87 13.34 10.59
N MET A 251 7.35 14.25 11.44
CA MET A 251 6.59 14.80 12.57
C MET A 251 6.38 16.30 12.34
N HIS A 252 5.13 16.74 12.35
CA HIS A 252 4.75 18.15 12.35
C HIS A 252 3.79 18.42 13.51
N GLY A 253 4.36 18.68 14.69
CA GLY A 253 3.64 18.83 15.95
C GLY A 253 4.55 18.50 17.14
N HIS A 254 3.98 18.56 18.34
CA HIS A 254 4.58 18.09 19.58
C HIS A 254 4.16 16.64 19.88
N GLY A 255 4.88 15.97 20.78
CA GLY A 255 4.59 14.59 21.20
C GLY A 255 5.58 13.57 20.63
N THR A 256 5.18 12.30 20.58
CA THR A 256 6.05 11.18 20.17
C THR A 256 5.39 10.33 19.09
N ALA A 257 6.15 9.99 18.04
CA ALA A 257 5.76 9.03 17.01
C ALA A 257 6.88 8.01 16.73
#